data_AF-A0A452SWY8-F1
#
_entry.id   AF-A0A452SWY8-F1
#
_cell.length_a   1.000
_cell.length_b   1.000
_cell.length_c   1.000
_cell.angle_alpha   90.00
_cell.angle_beta   90.00
_cell.angle_gamma   90.00
#
_symmetry.space_group_name_H-M   'P 1'
#
loop_
_entity.id
_entity.type
_entity.pdbx_description
1 polymer ?
#
loop_
_entity_poly.entity_id
_entity_poly.type
_entity_poly.pdbx_seq_one_letter_code
_entity_poly.pdbx_strand_id
1 'polypeptide(L)'
;MLWSQNASPIRPQNLYLVGKSGQVAINKSCTFKVTLRNFRVILSWELKNHSIVPDHYTLQYTVISIPDHMKTVEHCSNITATFCDLTDVWEVLSETYAVTVDGFRGNTTLVTCFIDFFLATHISLEPPEFDIVDFTDHINVHVNFPPVMPKILDGKVLQFYLPLIIEEQSGGIVKKHNPTLDENVTGNFTYVIDNLLPNTNYCVSVYFKHRNLEEIHRSPVKCTLLPPAQDTGSSESAKIGGIITMFLIAAVFISTILILKRVGYICLRNDFPKVLVCMLCSKSWNRMSSGSLAILTPDFRDLLHL
;
A
#
# COMPACT_ATOMS: atom_id res chain seq x y z
N MET A 1 -63.79 -3.05 60.47
CA MET A 1 -62.48 -3.71 60.46
C MET A 1 -62.69 -5.17 60.08
N LEU A 2 -62.39 -5.56 58.85
CA LEU A 2 -62.18 -6.96 58.47
C LEU A 2 -61.32 -6.98 57.20
N TRP A 3 -60.34 -7.87 57.22
CA TRP A 3 -59.28 -8.08 56.24
C TRP A 3 -59.76 -8.75 54.93
N SER A 4 -58.91 -8.64 53.91
CA SER A 4 -58.42 -9.74 53.06
C SER A 4 -58.93 -9.88 51.60
N GLN A 5 -57.96 -9.63 50.70
CA GLN A 5 -57.57 -10.38 49.50
C GLN A 5 -58.46 -10.35 48.24
N ASN A 6 -58.05 -9.51 47.28
CA ASN A 6 -58.23 -9.76 45.85
C ASN A 6 -56.86 -10.04 45.22
N ALA A 7 -56.58 -11.31 44.93
CA ALA A 7 -55.49 -11.71 44.05
C ALA A 7 -56.11 -12.21 42.74
N SER A 8 -55.84 -11.48 41.65
CA SER A 8 -56.24 -11.87 40.29
C SER A 8 -55.29 -12.96 39.76
N PRO A 9 -55.79 -14.02 39.09
CA PRO A 9 -54.93 -15.01 38.48
C PRO A 9 -54.50 -14.52 37.09
N ILE A 10 -53.25 -14.07 36.94
CA ILE A 10 -52.64 -13.88 35.63
C ILE A 10 -52.00 -15.21 35.22
N ARG A 11 -52.67 -15.88 34.29
CA ARG A 11 -52.24 -17.10 33.60
C ARG A 11 -50.98 -16.82 32.77
N PRO A 12 -49.84 -17.49 32.99
CA PRO A 12 -48.72 -17.41 32.06
C PRO A 12 -49.02 -18.32 30.86
N GLN A 13 -49.19 -17.72 29.68
CA GLN A 13 -49.24 -18.47 28.43
C GLN A 13 -47.81 -18.75 27.96
N ASN A 14 -47.50 -20.04 27.85
CA ASN A 14 -46.50 -20.66 26.96
C ASN A 14 -45.08 -20.07 26.98
N LEU A 15 -44.29 -20.54 27.95
CA LEU A 15 -42.85 -20.74 27.77
C LEU A 15 -42.65 -21.72 26.60
N TYR A 16 -42.31 -21.20 25.43
CA TYR A 16 -41.67 -22.02 24.41
C TYR A 16 -40.25 -22.31 24.90
N LEU A 17 -40.00 -23.58 25.21
CA LEU A 17 -38.69 -24.14 25.45
C LEU A 17 -37.74 -23.70 24.33
N VAL A 18 -36.75 -22.88 24.68
CA VAL A 18 -35.54 -22.67 23.87
C VAL A 18 -34.84 -24.03 23.81
N GLY A 19 -35.15 -24.77 22.76
CA GLY A 19 -34.42 -25.97 22.38
C GLY A 19 -33.01 -25.59 21.98
N LYS A 20 -32.04 -26.01 22.80
CA LYS A 20 -30.64 -26.09 22.43
C LYS A 20 -30.46 -26.97 21.18
N SER A 21 -29.42 -26.63 20.42
CA SER A 21 -28.81 -27.41 19.33
C SER A 21 -29.60 -27.54 18.03
N GLY A 22 -29.65 -26.45 17.28
CA GLY A 22 -29.61 -26.53 15.82
C GLY A 22 -28.15 -26.63 15.35
N GLN A 23 -27.52 -27.77 15.58
CA GLN A 23 -26.30 -28.10 14.85
C GLN A 23 -26.74 -28.32 13.40
N VAL A 24 -26.63 -27.28 12.57
CA VAL A 24 -26.94 -27.35 11.13
C VAL A 24 -26.15 -28.53 10.59
N ALA A 25 -26.87 -29.50 10.03
CA ALA A 25 -26.29 -30.73 9.53
C ALA A 25 -25.30 -30.39 8.41
N ILE A 26 -24.01 -30.40 8.74
CA ILE A 26 -22.94 -30.46 7.75
C ILE A 26 -23.16 -31.78 7.00
N ASN A 27 -23.81 -31.72 5.85
CA ASN A 27 -23.83 -32.88 4.96
C ASN A 27 -22.39 -33.05 4.48
N LYS A 28 -21.65 -33.97 5.10
CA LYS A 28 -20.19 -34.20 4.94
C LYS A 28 -19.79 -34.62 3.52
N SER A 29 -20.70 -34.59 2.55
CA SER A 29 -20.55 -35.13 1.20
C SER A 29 -19.61 -34.30 0.32
N CYS A 30 -19.47 -33.01 0.59
CA CYS A 30 -18.54 -32.13 -0.13
C CYS A 30 -17.49 -31.49 0.78
N THR A 31 -16.36 -31.16 0.18
CA THR A 31 -15.38 -30.21 0.70
C THR A 31 -15.44 -28.97 -0.17
N PHE A 32 -15.62 -27.79 0.42
CA PHE A 32 -15.64 -26.54 -0.31
C PHE A 32 -14.40 -25.71 0.00
N LYS A 33 -13.93 -24.94 -0.99
CA LYS A 33 -12.82 -23.99 -0.82
C LYS A 33 -13.13 -22.73 -1.61
N VAL A 34 -13.11 -21.58 -0.93
CA VAL A 34 -13.15 -20.26 -1.57
C VAL A 34 -11.72 -19.76 -1.70
N THR A 35 -11.35 -19.27 -2.87
CA THR A 35 -10.01 -18.76 -3.16
C THR A 35 -10.09 -17.37 -3.76
N LEU A 36 -9.18 -16.49 -3.34
CA LEU A 36 -8.90 -15.23 -4.03
C LEU A 36 -7.67 -15.45 -4.90
N ARG A 37 -7.88 -15.56 -6.21
CA ARG A 37 -6.82 -15.81 -7.20
C ARG A 37 -6.87 -14.75 -8.28
N ASN A 38 -5.78 -14.01 -8.47
CA ASN A 38 -5.71 -12.90 -9.43
C ASN A 38 -6.94 -11.98 -9.34
N PHE A 39 -7.30 -11.59 -8.10
CA PHE A 39 -8.45 -10.73 -7.79
C PHE A 39 -9.82 -11.31 -8.15
N ARG A 40 -9.90 -12.60 -8.45
CA ARG A 40 -11.17 -13.32 -8.67
C ARG A 40 -11.51 -14.18 -7.47
N VAL A 41 -12.78 -14.14 -7.07
CA VAL A 41 -13.33 -14.95 -5.99
C VAL A 41 -13.89 -16.23 -6.60
N ILE A 42 -13.17 -17.33 -6.44
CA ILE A 42 -13.52 -18.62 -7.01
C ILE A 42 -13.95 -19.55 -5.88
N LEU A 43 -15.17 -20.05 -5.97
CA LEU A 43 -15.66 -21.15 -5.13
C LEU A 43 -15.41 -22.47 -5.85
N SER A 44 -14.79 -23.42 -5.17
CA SER A 44 -14.57 -24.78 -5.66
C SER A 44 -15.15 -25.81 -4.69
N TRP A 45 -15.58 -26.94 -5.22
CA TRP A 45 -16.09 -28.06 -4.42
C TRP A 45 -15.51 -29.38 -4.91
N GLU A 46 -15.34 -30.31 -3.98
CA GLU A 46 -14.91 -31.67 -4.25
C GLU A 46 -15.84 -32.65 -3.51
N LEU A 47 -16.32 -33.66 -4.23
CA LEU A 47 -17.14 -34.73 -3.64
C LEU A 47 -16.24 -35.70 -2.89
N LYS A 48 -16.54 -35.96 -1.62
CA LYS A 48 -15.76 -36.93 -0.81
C LYS A 48 -15.96 -38.38 -1.27
N ASN A 49 -17.09 -38.67 -1.90
CA ASN A 49 -17.39 -39.98 -2.44
C ASN A 49 -17.30 -39.97 -3.97
N HIS A 50 -16.13 -40.31 -4.50
CA HIS A 50 -15.88 -40.35 -5.94
C HIS A 50 -16.68 -41.42 -6.71
N SER A 51 -17.40 -42.31 -6.03
CA SER A 51 -18.27 -43.30 -6.70
C SER A 51 -19.54 -42.67 -7.31
N ILE A 52 -19.95 -41.50 -6.80
CA ILE A 52 -21.06 -40.71 -7.34
C ILE A 52 -20.44 -39.60 -8.18
N VAL A 53 -20.64 -39.67 -9.50
CA VAL A 53 -20.13 -38.66 -10.45
C VAL A 53 -21.33 -37.97 -11.09
N PRO A 54 -21.72 -36.78 -10.62
CA PRO A 54 -22.65 -35.92 -11.32
C PRO A 54 -22.13 -35.55 -12.70
N ASP A 55 -23.03 -35.43 -13.67
CA ASP A 55 -22.72 -34.98 -15.02
C ASP A 55 -22.67 -33.44 -15.08
N HIS A 56 -23.46 -32.77 -14.24
CA HIS A 56 -23.50 -31.32 -14.13
C HIS A 56 -23.92 -30.85 -12.73
N TYR A 57 -23.67 -29.58 -12.45
CA TYR A 57 -23.90 -28.92 -11.17
C TYR A 57 -24.67 -27.63 -11.36
N THR A 58 -25.45 -27.27 -10.34
CA THR A 58 -26.08 -25.96 -10.22
C THR A 58 -25.74 -25.36 -8.86
N LEU A 59 -25.23 -24.13 -8.89
CA LEU A 59 -24.88 -23.35 -7.71
C LEU A 59 -25.98 -22.36 -7.35
N GLN A 60 -26.35 -22.35 -6.07
CA GLN A 60 -27.27 -21.39 -5.48
C GLN A 60 -26.64 -20.74 -4.25
N TYR A 61 -27.03 -19.51 -3.95
CA TYR A 61 -26.59 -18.81 -2.76
C TYR A 61 -27.65 -17.88 -2.18
N THR A 62 -27.53 -17.56 -0.89
CA THR A 62 -28.21 -16.43 -0.26
C THR A 62 -27.26 -15.72 0.69
N VAL A 63 -27.56 -14.47 1.04
CA VAL A 63 -26.79 -13.67 1.98
C VAL A 63 -27.52 -13.71 3.32
N ILE A 64 -26.90 -14.24 4.37
CA ILE A 64 -27.60 -14.52 5.63
C ILE A 64 -28.20 -13.27 6.28
N SER A 65 -27.55 -12.11 6.12
CA SER A 65 -28.04 -10.84 6.66
C SER A 65 -29.26 -10.28 5.92
N ILE A 66 -29.52 -10.72 4.69
CA ILE A 66 -30.62 -10.26 3.85
C ILE A 66 -31.68 -11.38 3.79
N PRO A 67 -32.89 -11.17 4.32
CA PRO A 67 -33.94 -12.17 4.27
C PRO A 67 -34.49 -12.28 2.83
N ASP A 68 -33.81 -13.07 2.00
CA ASP A 68 -34.13 -13.31 0.59
C ASP A 68 -34.08 -14.81 0.28
N HIS A 69 -34.74 -15.21 -0.80
CA HIS A 69 -34.71 -16.58 -1.28
C HIS A 69 -33.33 -16.95 -1.84
N MET A 70 -33.01 -18.25 -1.86
CA MET A 70 -31.84 -18.77 -2.56
C MET A 70 -31.87 -18.32 -4.03
N LYS A 71 -30.80 -17.68 -4.47
CA LYS A 71 -30.59 -17.22 -5.84
C LYS A 71 -29.74 -18.22 -6.59
N THR A 72 -30.18 -18.62 -7.78
CA THR A 72 -29.37 -19.40 -8.71
C THR A 72 -28.33 -18.50 -9.36
N VAL A 73 -27.08 -18.96 -9.43
CA VAL A 73 -26.02 -18.28 -10.18
C VAL A 73 -26.12 -18.73 -11.63
N GLU A 74 -26.68 -17.88 -12.50
CA GLU A 74 -27.06 -18.23 -13.88
C GLU A 74 -25.91 -18.87 -14.68
N HIS A 75 -24.69 -18.28 -14.65
CA HIS A 75 -23.53 -18.83 -15.38
C HIS A 75 -22.91 -20.07 -14.71
N CYS A 76 -23.39 -20.44 -13.53
CA CYS A 76 -23.01 -21.66 -12.80
C CYS A 76 -24.20 -22.62 -12.63
N SER A 77 -25.17 -22.53 -13.54
CA SER A 77 -26.28 -23.47 -13.67
C SER A 77 -25.98 -24.49 -14.76
N ASN A 78 -26.15 -25.78 -14.46
CA ASN A 78 -25.86 -26.90 -15.35
C ASN A 78 -24.40 -26.93 -15.88
N ILE A 79 -23.43 -26.59 -15.05
CA ILE A 79 -22.00 -26.62 -15.40
C ILE A 79 -21.39 -27.99 -15.12
N THR A 80 -20.42 -28.41 -15.93
CA THR A 80 -19.64 -29.65 -15.68
C THR A 80 -18.46 -29.40 -14.74
N ALA A 81 -18.01 -28.13 -14.64
CA ALA A 81 -16.91 -27.72 -13.79
C ALA A 81 -17.27 -27.82 -12.30
N THR A 82 -16.29 -28.15 -11.47
CA THR A 82 -16.41 -28.23 -10.01
C THR A 82 -15.99 -26.94 -9.30
N PHE A 83 -16.09 -25.83 -10.02
CA PHE A 83 -15.82 -24.50 -9.51
C PHE A 83 -16.71 -23.48 -10.22
N CYS A 84 -16.92 -22.34 -9.56
CA CYS A 84 -17.69 -21.22 -10.07
C CYS A 84 -16.97 -19.91 -9.72
N ASP A 85 -16.92 -19.00 -10.69
CA ASP A 85 -16.48 -17.63 -10.43
C ASP A 85 -17.64 -16.79 -9.88
N LEU A 86 -17.43 -16.20 -8.71
CA LEU A 86 -18.42 -15.41 -7.97
C LEU A 86 -18.02 -13.94 -7.84
N THR A 87 -16.96 -13.52 -8.53
CA THR A 87 -16.37 -12.18 -8.48
C THR A 87 -17.40 -11.07 -8.71
N ASP A 88 -18.29 -11.25 -9.70
CA ASP A 88 -19.32 -10.27 -10.07
C ASP A 88 -20.71 -10.58 -9.47
N VAL A 89 -20.80 -11.61 -8.63
CA VAL A 89 -22.07 -12.09 -8.02
C VAL A 89 -22.14 -11.71 -6.55
N TRP A 90 -21.05 -11.91 -5.83
CA TRP A 90 -20.92 -11.52 -4.45
C TRP A 90 -20.39 -10.09 -4.39
N GLU A 91 -21.01 -9.26 -3.54
CA GLU A 91 -20.74 -7.82 -3.52
C GLU A 91 -20.01 -7.36 -2.26
N VAL A 92 -20.09 -8.11 -1.16
CA VAL A 92 -19.63 -7.64 0.16
C VAL A 92 -18.81 -8.71 0.87
N LEU A 93 -17.52 -8.43 1.06
CA LEU A 93 -16.59 -9.38 1.69
C LEU A 93 -16.86 -9.63 3.18
N SER A 94 -17.52 -8.69 3.87
CA SER A 94 -17.90 -8.81 5.28
C SER A 94 -19.24 -9.49 5.51
N GLU A 95 -19.83 -10.12 4.48
CA GLU A 95 -21.07 -10.86 4.61
C GLU A 95 -20.84 -12.36 4.82
N THR A 96 -21.88 -13.03 5.32
CA THR A 96 -21.94 -14.49 5.36
C THR A 96 -22.83 -14.99 4.25
N TYR A 97 -22.27 -15.82 3.37
CA TYR A 97 -22.96 -16.41 2.22
C TYR A 97 -23.30 -17.86 2.52
N ALA A 98 -24.58 -18.19 2.47
CA ALA A 98 -25.06 -19.56 2.52
C ALA A 98 -25.12 -20.11 1.09
N VAL A 99 -24.44 -21.22 0.85
CA VAL A 99 -24.21 -21.76 -0.50
C VAL A 99 -24.73 -23.18 -0.59
N THR A 100 -25.44 -23.47 -1.67
CA THR A 100 -25.90 -24.82 -2.03
C THR A 100 -25.36 -25.20 -3.41
N VAL A 101 -24.77 -26.38 -3.51
CA VAL A 101 -24.41 -27.00 -4.79
C VAL A 101 -25.18 -28.30 -4.93
N ASP A 102 -26.01 -28.36 -5.96
CA ASP A 102 -26.68 -29.59 -6.37
C ASP A 102 -25.92 -30.21 -7.54
N GLY A 103 -25.59 -31.50 -7.42
CA GLY A 103 -25.00 -32.31 -8.49
C GLY A 103 -26.04 -33.27 -9.05
N PHE A 104 -26.19 -33.27 -10.37
CA PHE A 104 -27.22 -34.01 -11.10
C PHE A 104 -26.62 -35.05 -12.06
N ARG A 105 -27.40 -36.09 -12.35
CA ARG A 105 -27.18 -37.01 -13.47
C ARG A 105 -28.47 -37.10 -14.26
N GLY A 106 -28.44 -36.66 -15.51
CA GLY A 106 -29.67 -36.30 -16.22
C GLY A 106 -30.53 -35.36 -15.36
N ASN A 107 -31.81 -35.67 -15.17
CA ASN A 107 -32.73 -34.82 -14.38
C ASN A 107 -32.79 -35.21 -12.89
N THR A 108 -31.96 -36.14 -12.43
CA THR A 108 -32.00 -36.64 -11.06
C THR A 108 -30.89 -35.99 -10.23
N THR A 109 -31.27 -35.35 -9.13
CA THR A 109 -30.31 -34.85 -8.12
C THR A 109 -29.66 -36.03 -7.42
N LEU A 110 -28.33 -36.13 -7.52
CA LEU A 110 -27.55 -37.18 -6.88
C LEU A 110 -26.97 -36.74 -5.53
N VAL A 111 -26.60 -35.46 -5.43
CA VAL A 111 -25.97 -34.91 -4.24
C VAL A 111 -26.41 -33.46 -4.06
N THR A 112 -26.67 -33.09 -2.82
CA THR A 112 -26.90 -31.72 -2.40
C THR A 112 -25.91 -31.40 -1.28
N CYS A 113 -25.09 -30.40 -1.52
CA CYS A 113 -24.07 -29.95 -0.59
C CYS A 113 -24.34 -28.52 -0.17
N PHE A 114 -24.18 -28.27 1.13
CA PHE A 114 -24.50 -26.98 1.75
C PHE A 114 -23.38 -26.54 2.67
N ILE A 115 -23.04 -25.24 2.63
CA ILE A 115 -22.08 -24.62 3.55
C ILE A 115 -22.33 -23.12 3.67
N ASP A 116 -22.00 -22.57 4.83
CA ASP A 116 -21.98 -21.13 5.06
C ASP A 116 -20.55 -20.61 5.10
N PHE A 117 -20.27 -19.51 4.39
CA PHE A 117 -18.97 -18.86 4.34
C PHE A 117 -19.03 -17.44 4.84
N PHE A 118 -18.31 -17.16 5.93
CA PHE A 118 -17.90 -15.79 6.25
C PHE A 118 -16.62 -15.45 5.46
N LEU A 119 -16.74 -14.69 4.37
CA LEU A 119 -15.66 -14.57 3.39
C LEU A 119 -14.39 -13.96 3.96
N ALA A 120 -14.51 -12.95 4.84
CA ALA A 120 -13.38 -12.27 5.47
C ALA A 120 -12.39 -13.21 6.19
N THR A 121 -12.83 -14.40 6.62
CA THR A 121 -11.98 -15.39 7.31
C THR A 121 -11.85 -16.72 6.59
N HIS A 122 -12.75 -17.08 5.68
CA HIS A 122 -12.70 -18.39 5.01
C HIS A 122 -12.08 -18.35 3.62
N ILE A 123 -11.84 -17.16 3.05
CA ILE A 123 -11.20 -17.05 1.75
C ILE A 123 -9.72 -17.44 1.85
N SER A 124 -9.27 -18.36 1.02
CA SER A 124 -7.86 -18.71 0.88
C SER A 124 -7.19 -17.71 -0.07
N LEU A 125 -6.14 -17.04 0.39
CA LEU A 125 -5.48 -15.98 -0.37
C LEU A 125 -4.32 -16.54 -1.19
N GLU A 126 -4.37 -16.36 -2.50
CA GLU A 126 -3.20 -16.55 -3.35
C GLU A 126 -2.43 -15.22 -3.50
N PRO A 127 -1.09 -15.24 -3.46
CA PRO A 127 -0.28 -14.04 -3.64
C PRO A 127 -0.52 -13.41 -5.03
N PRO A 128 -0.53 -12.07 -5.15
CA PRO A 128 -0.63 -11.41 -6.43
C PRO A 128 0.67 -11.56 -7.24
N GLU A 129 0.55 -11.46 -8.56
CA GLU A 129 1.71 -11.36 -9.43
C GLU A 129 2.37 -9.97 -9.26
N PHE A 130 3.69 -9.96 -9.16
CA PHE A 130 4.46 -8.74 -9.01
C PHE A 130 5.81 -8.85 -9.73
N ASP A 131 6.38 -7.73 -10.14
CA ASP A 131 7.71 -7.58 -10.70
C ASP A 131 8.51 -6.54 -9.91
N ILE A 132 9.84 -6.59 -10.05
CA ILE A 132 10.73 -5.62 -9.41
C ILE A 132 11.66 -5.00 -10.45
N VAL A 133 11.95 -3.71 -10.28
CA VAL A 133 12.94 -2.96 -11.06
C VAL A 133 13.92 -2.33 -10.08
N ASP A 134 15.20 -2.65 -10.24
CA ASP A 134 16.27 -2.15 -9.40
C ASP A 134 16.87 -0.84 -9.90
N PHE A 135 17.23 0.01 -8.94
CA PHE A 135 18.00 1.22 -9.11
C PHE A 135 19.20 1.19 -8.15
N THR A 136 20.03 2.23 -8.13
CA THR A 136 21.22 2.26 -7.26
C THR A 136 20.86 2.31 -5.77
N ASP A 137 19.76 2.96 -5.42
CA ASP A 137 19.38 3.33 -4.04
C ASP A 137 17.92 2.94 -3.68
N HIS A 138 17.17 2.36 -4.62
CA HIS A 138 15.78 1.96 -4.40
C HIS A 138 15.37 0.78 -5.30
N ILE A 139 14.23 0.17 -4.96
CA ILE A 139 13.56 -0.86 -5.78
C ILE A 139 12.12 -0.44 -6.01
N ASN A 140 11.69 -0.44 -7.27
CA ASN A 140 10.29 -0.31 -7.63
C ASN A 140 9.64 -1.70 -7.67
N VAL A 141 8.61 -1.90 -6.85
CA VAL A 141 7.80 -3.10 -6.80
C VAL A 141 6.51 -2.83 -7.56
N HIS A 142 6.35 -3.46 -8.72
CA HIS A 142 5.15 -3.38 -9.53
C HIS A 142 4.23 -4.55 -9.21
N VAL A 143 3.04 -4.28 -8.68
CA VAL A 143 2.02 -5.29 -8.37
C VAL A 143 0.90 -5.20 -9.40
N ASN A 144 0.58 -6.33 -10.03
CA ASN A 144 -0.39 -6.40 -11.12
C ASN A 144 -1.81 -6.48 -10.56
N PHE A 145 -2.48 -5.34 -10.42
CA PHE A 145 -3.90 -5.28 -10.11
C PHE A 145 -4.73 -5.24 -11.41
N PRO A 146 -5.98 -5.73 -11.40
CA PRO A 146 -6.88 -5.61 -12.53
C PRO A 146 -7.19 -4.13 -12.83
N PRO A 147 -7.49 -3.80 -14.09
CA PRO A 147 -7.82 -2.43 -14.48
C PRO A 147 -9.12 -1.94 -13.84
N VAL A 148 -10.02 -2.85 -13.48
CA VAL A 148 -11.25 -2.57 -12.75
C VAL A 148 -11.30 -3.50 -11.55
N MET A 149 -11.35 -2.93 -10.35
CA MET A 149 -11.47 -3.71 -9.12
C MET A 149 -12.89 -4.26 -8.98
N PRO A 150 -13.06 -5.56 -8.68
CA PRO A 150 -14.37 -6.13 -8.36
C PRO A 150 -14.99 -5.45 -7.15
N LYS A 151 -16.31 -5.28 -7.14
CA LYS A 151 -17.04 -4.63 -6.05
C LYS A 151 -16.77 -5.26 -4.68
N ILE A 152 -16.66 -6.58 -4.64
CA ILE A 152 -16.36 -7.33 -3.41
C ILE A 152 -14.99 -7.00 -2.82
N LEU A 153 -14.07 -6.49 -3.64
CA LEU A 153 -12.70 -6.13 -3.29
C LEU A 153 -12.48 -4.61 -3.36
N ASP A 154 -13.52 -3.82 -3.12
CA ASP A 154 -13.38 -2.36 -3.00
C ASP A 154 -12.14 -1.98 -2.16
N GLY A 155 -11.37 -0.98 -2.59
CA GLY A 155 -10.00 -0.74 -2.10
C GLY A 155 -9.90 -0.58 -0.58
N LYS A 156 -10.88 0.09 0.03
CA LYS A 156 -11.00 0.23 1.50
C LYS A 156 -11.30 -1.10 2.20
N VAL A 157 -12.21 -1.89 1.62
CA VAL A 157 -12.60 -3.20 2.15
C VAL A 157 -11.43 -4.18 2.06
N LEU A 158 -10.73 -4.18 0.92
CA LEU A 158 -9.52 -4.97 0.70
C LEU A 158 -8.43 -4.56 1.71
N GLN A 159 -8.12 -3.27 1.85
CA GLN A 159 -7.10 -2.81 2.81
C GLN A 159 -7.45 -3.18 4.26
N PHE A 160 -8.73 -3.13 4.62
CA PHE A 160 -9.18 -3.41 5.99
C PHE A 160 -9.14 -4.90 6.35
N TYR A 161 -9.62 -5.78 5.48
CA TYR A 161 -9.72 -7.21 5.75
C TYR A 161 -8.48 -7.99 5.31
N LEU A 162 -7.91 -7.59 4.17
CA LEU A 162 -6.85 -8.28 3.43
C LEU A 162 -5.70 -7.31 3.07
N PRO A 163 -5.04 -6.67 4.04
CA PRO A 163 -3.92 -5.77 3.75
C PRO A 163 -2.83 -6.44 2.89
N LEU A 164 -2.37 -5.71 1.89
CA LEU A 164 -1.20 -6.07 1.08
C LEU A 164 0.07 -5.82 1.89
N ILE A 165 0.98 -6.79 1.91
CA ILE A 165 2.27 -6.71 2.60
C ILE A 165 3.38 -6.89 1.57
N ILE A 166 4.36 -6.00 1.60
CA ILE A 166 5.61 -6.12 0.84
C ILE A 166 6.73 -6.41 1.84
N GLU A 167 7.34 -7.58 1.74
CA GLU A 167 8.41 -8.05 2.61
C GLU A 167 9.75 -7.89 1.88
N GLU A 168 10.62 -7.05 2.41
CA GLU A 168 11.99 -6.78 1.95
C GLU A 168 12.97 -7.58 2.83
N GLN A 169 13.89 -8.30 2.20
CA GLN A 169 14.91 -9.08 2.89
C GLN A 169 16.31 -8.75 2.38
N SER A 170 17.22 -8.43 3.31
CA SER A 170 18.65 -8.24 3.02
C SER A 170 19.49 -8.62 4.23
N GLY A 171 20.61 -9.33 4.02
CA GLY A 171 21.54 -9.70 5.08
C GLY A 171 20.91 -10.46 6.27
N GLY A 172 19.80 -11.17 6.06
CA GLY A 172 19.04 -11.86 7.11
C GLY A 172 18.05 -10.97 7.89
N ILE A 173 18.01 -9.67 7.60
CA ILE A 173 17.04 -8.73 8.14
C ILE A 173 15.80 -8.75 7.24
N VAL A 174 14.63 -8.80 7.86
CA VAL A 174 13.33 -8.75 7.18
C VAL A 174 12.58 -7.50 7.60
N LYS A 175 12.27 -6.63 6.63
CA LYS A 175 11.47 -5.42 6.80
C LYS A 175 10.14 -5.58 6.10
N LYS A 176 9.05 -5.20 6.76
CA LYS A 176 7.69 -5.31 6.22
C LYS A 176 7.14 -3.92 5.96
N HIS A 177 6.55 -3.77 4.78
CA HIS A 177 5.93 -2.55 4.31
C HIS A 177 4.44 -2.80 4.09
N ASN A 178 3.60 -1.91 4.61
CA ASN A 178 2.15 -2.00 4.52
C ASN A 178 1.64 -0.82 3.70
N PRO A 179 1.69 -0.88 2.36
CA PRO A 179 1.20 0.19 1.51
C PRO A 179 -0.28 0.47 1.77
N THR A 180 -0.64 1.75 1.78
CA THR A 180 -2.05 2.18 1.76
C THR A 180 -2.56 2.02 0.34
N LEU A 181 -3.64 1.26 0.16
CA LEU A 181 -4.35 1.15 -1.11
C LEU A 181 -5.45 2.21 -1.11
N ASP A 182 -5.28 3.26 -1.91
CA ASP A 182 -6.32 4.28 -2.08
C ASP A 182 -7.58 3.69 -2.73
N GLU A 183 -8.73 4.37 -2.56
CA GLU A 183 -10.04 3.93 -3.09
C GLU A 183 -10.04 3.65 -4.61
N ASN A 184 -9.10 4.23 -5.36
CA ASN A 184 -9.04 4.18 -6.81
C ASN A 184 -7.86 3.39 -7.37
N VAL A 185 -7.18 2.56 -6.57
CA VAL A 185 -6.09 1.72 -7.10
C VAL A 185 -6.66 0.77 -8.15
N THR A 186 -6.44 1.13 -9.41
CA THR A 186 -6.93 0.44 -10.60
C THR A 186 -5.74 0.28 -11.54
N GLY A 187 -5.53 -0.94 -12.01
CA GLY A 187 -4.32 -1.28 -12.77
C GLY A 187 -3.05 -1.31 -11.91
N ASN A 188 -1.89 -1.38 -12.57
CA ASN A 188 -0.62 -1.68 -11.92
C ASN A 188 -0.27 -0.67 -10.80
N PHE A 189 -0.12 -1.20 -9.59
CA PHE A 189 0.32 -0.46 -8.41
C PHE A 189 1.83 -0.50 -8.33
N THR A 190 2.48 0.64 -8.09
CA THR A 190 3.93 0.70 -7.89
C THR A 190 4.23 1.17 -6.48
N TYR A 191 5.01 0.38 -5.75
CA TYR A 191 5.54 0.75 -4.44
C TYR A 191 7.05 0.91 -4.51
N VAL A 192 7.57 1.96 -3.91
CA VAL A 192 9.01 2.24 -3.92
C VAL A 192 9.59 1.88 -2.55
N ILE A 193 10.58 0.99 -2.56
CA ILE A 193 11.41 0.69 -1.39
C ILE A 193 12.66 1.56 -1.50
N ASP A 194 12.68 2.65 -0.75
CA ASP A 194 13.74 3.66 -0.77
C ASP A 194 14.83 3.44 0.29
N ASN A 195 15.91 4.23 0.16
CA ASN A 195 17.04 4.29 1.11
C ASN A 195 17.77 2.95 1.25
N LEU A 196 17.94 2.25 0.13
CA LEU A 196 18.66 1.00 0.06
C LEU A 196 20.16 1.24 -0.13
N LEU A 197 20.96 0.33 0.41
CA LEU A 197 22.41 0.39 0.27
C LEU A 197 22.80 -0.10 -1.13
N PRO A 198 23.56 0.69 -1.91
CA PRO A 198 24.09 0.23 -3.20
C PRO A 198 24.93 -1.04 -3.06
N ASN A 199 25.10 -1.78 -4.15
CA ASN A 199 25.89 -3.03 -4.19
C ASN A 199 25.47 -4.07 -3.14
N THR A 200 24.18 -4.12 -2.81
CA THR A 200 23.62 -5.04 -1.82
C THR A 200 22.50 -5.86 -2.45
N ASN A 201 22.42 -7.15 -2.08
CA ASN A 201 21.38 -8.05 -2.56
C ASN A 201 20.10 -7.89 -1.72
N TYR A 202 18.98 -7.65 -2.39
CA TYR A 202 17.67 -7.52 -1.80
C TYR A 202 16.70 -8.52 -2.43
N CYS A 203 15.90 -9.17 -1.59
CA CYS A 203 14.81 -10.04 -2.00
C CYS A 203 13.48 -9.44 -1.57
N VAL A 204 12.48 -9.49 -2.46
CA VAL A 204 11.13 -8.96 -2.23
C VAL A 204 10.11 -10.08 -2.35
N SER A 205 9.15 -10.13 -1.42
CA SER A 205 7.95 -10.96 -1.48
C SER A 205 6.71 -10.09 -1.29
N VAL A 206 5.63 -10.40 -2.00
CA VAL A 206 4.37 -9.63 -1.95
C VAL A 206 3.25 -10.61 -1.65
N TYR A 207 2.42 -10.31 -0.64
CA TYR A 207 1.30 -11.19 -0.29
C TYR A 207 0.19 -10.45 0.43
N PHE A 208 -1.03 -11.00 0.37
CA PHE A 208 -2.13 -10.55 1.20
C PHE A 208 -2.09 -11.23 2.56
N LYS A 209 -2.40 -10.49 3.61
CA LYS A 209 -2.51 -11.02 4.96
C LYS A 209 -3.94 -10.86 5.47
N HIS A 210 -4.53 -11.92 6.02
CA HIS A 210 -5.76 -11.77 6.77
C HIS A 210 -5.52 -10.93 8.03
N ARG A 211 -6.43 -10.00 8.30
CA ARG A 211 -6.36 -9.25 9.56
C ARG A 211 -6.47 -10.15 10.80
N ASN A 212 -7.27 -11.21 10.71
CA ASN A 212 -7.67 -12.02 11.86
C ASN A 212 -7.04 -13.42 11.90
N LEU A 213 -6.22 -13.79 10.90
CA LEU A 213 -5.58 -15.11 10.83
C LEU A 213 -4.06 -14.96 10.75
N GLU A 214 -3.36 -15.91 11.36
CA GLU A 214 -1.90 -15.96 11.37
C GLU A 214 -1.31 -16.69 10.15
N GLU A 215 -2.12 -17.46 9.43
CA GLU A 215 -1.66 -18.17 8.23
C GLU A 215 -1.31 -17.16 7.13
N ILE A 216 -0.09 -17.30 6.59
CA ILE A 216 0.47 -16.41 5.58
C ILE A 216 0.98 -17.25 4.42
N HIS A 217 0.36 -17.09 3.26
CA HIS A 217 0.86 -17.62 2.00
C HIS A 217 1.71 -16.53 1.33
N ARG A 218 3.03 -16.68 1.36
CA ARG A 218 3.95 -15.73 0.73
C ARG A 218 4.10 -16.03 -0.76
N SER A 219 4.29 -14.99 -1.57
CA SER A 219 4.77 -15.21 -2.93
C SER A 219 6.19 -15.77 -2.92
N PRO A 220 6.60 -16.48 -3.98
CA PRO A 220 8.01 -16.69 -4.26
C PRO A 220 8.77 -15.36 -4.23
N VAL A 221 9.98 -15.38 -3.67
CA VAL A 221 10.83 -14.18 -3.57
C VAL A 221 11.43 -13.85 -4.93
N LYS A 222 11.50 -12.55 -5.25
CA LYS A 222 12.28 -12.02 -6.37
C LYS A 222 13.47 -11.26 -5.81
N CYS A 223 14.69 -11.63 -6.22
CA CYS A 223 15.92 -11.04 -5.69
C CYS A 223 16.68 -10.28 -6.78
N THR A 224 17.35 -9.20 -6.38
CA THR A 224 18.20 -8.39 -7.25
C THR A 224 19.39 -7.82 -6.48
N LEU A 225 20.54 -7.68 -7.15
CA LEU A 225 21.73 -7.02 -6.64
C LEU A 225 21.72 -5.58 -7.13
N LEU A 226 21.56 -4.62 -6.23
CA LEU A 226 21.55 -3.21 -6.62
C LEU A 226 22.88 -2.82 -7.24
N PRO A 227 22.89 -1.99 -8.29
CA PRO A 227 24.10 -1.43 -8.84
C PRO A 227 24.95 -0.70 -7.79
N PRO A 228 26.28 -0.66 -7.94
CA PRO A 228 27.13 0.17 -7.10
C PRO A 228 26.81 1.65 -7.31
N ALA A 229 26.96 2.44 -6.25
CA ALA A 229 26.92 3.90 -6.38
C ALA A 229 27.98 4.33 -7.40
N GLN A 230 27.56 5.05 -8.44
CA GLN A 230 28.53 5.77 -9.24
C GLN A 230 29.18 6.80 -8.33
N ASP A 231 30.51 6.78 -8.25
CA ASP A 231 31.30 7.77 -7.53
C ASP A 231 31.11 9.15 -8.19
N THR A 232 30.00 9.84 -7.92
CA THR A 232 29.82 11.26 -8.20
C THR A 232 30.51 12.13 -7.15
N GLY A 233 31.46 11.56 -6.40
CA GLY A 233 32.33 12.24 -5.44
C GLY A 233 33.26 13.31 -6.04
N SER A 234 33.15 13.60 -7.34
CA SER A 234 33.96 14.59 -8.02
C SER A 234 33.34 15.99 -8.12
N SER A 235 32.04 16.19 -7.85
CA SER A 235 31.43 17.52 -8.10
C SER A 235 31.36 18.43 -6.88
N GLU A 236 31.05 17.89 -5.69
CA GLU A 236 30.91 18.69 -4.47
C GLU A 236 32.26 18.94 -3.79
N SER A 237 33.13 17.92 -3.74
CA SER A 237 34.50 18.05 -3.24
C SER A 237 35.33 19.02 -4.08
N ALA A 238 35.15 19.01 -5.41
CA ALA A 238 35.81 19.94 -6.33
C ALA A 238 35.28 21.38 -6.21
N LYS A 239 33.97 21.56 -5.96
CA LYS A 239 33.39 22.89 -5.69
C LYS A 239 33.94 23.49 -4.39
N ILE A 240 33.98 22.69 -3.31
CA ILE A 240 34.49 23.14 -2.01
C ILE A 240 35.99 23.39 -2.08
N GLY A 241 36.76 22.49 -2.72
CA GLY A 241 38.19 22.68 -2.97
C GLY A 241 38.48 23.90 -3.84
N GLY A 242 37.67 24.16 -4.87
CA GLY A 242 37.79 25.35 -5.73
C GLY A 242 37.57 26.65 -4.97
N ILE A 243 36.56 26.71 -4.10
CA ILE A 243 36.27 27.90 -3.27
C ILE A 243 37.42 28.18 -2.30
N ILE A 244 37.90 27.16 -1.59
CA ILE A 244 39.02 27.32 -0.63
C ILE A 244 40.29 27.80 -1.36
N THR A 245 40.58 27.23 -2.53
CA THR A 245 41.76 27.61 -3.31
C THR A 245 41.68 29.06 -3.80
N MET A 246 40.50 29.52 -4.25
CA MET A 246 40.28 30.91 -4.66
C MET A 246 40.47 31.91 -3.52
N PHE A 247 39.97 31.60 -2.32
CA PHE A 247 40.18 32.45 -1.15
C PHE A 247 41.64 32.51 -0.72
N LEU A 248 42.38 31.40 -0.78
CA LEU A 248 43.82 31.37 -0.49
C LEU A 248 44.62 32.21 -1.49
N ILE A 249 44.32 32.11 -2.78
CA ILE A 249 44.96 32.94 -3.82
C ILE A 249 44.69 34.43 -3.56
N ALA A 250 43.42 34.81 -3.32
CA ALA A 250 43.07 36.19 -3.04
C ALA A 250 43.76 36.74 -1.78
N ALA A 251 43.85 35.94 -0.71
CA ALA A 251 44.55 36.32 0.51
C ALA A 251 46.04 36.58 0.25
N VAL A 252 46.72 35.71 -0.51
CA VAL A 252 48.14 35.89 -0.87
C VAL A 252 48.34 37.16 -1.71
N PHE A 253 47.46 37.43 -2.68
CA PHE A 253 47.52 38.67 -3.48
C PHE A 253 47.28 39.93 -2.63
N ILE A 254 46.30 39.92 -1.72
CA ILE A 254 46.04 41.08 -0.84
C ILE A 254 47.22 41.28 0.13
N SER A 255 47.74 40.22 0.73
CA SER A 255 48.89 40.29 1.64
C SER A 255 50.14 40.81 0.94
N THR A 256 50.42 40.36 -0.28
CA THR A 256 51.57 40.87 -1.07
C THR A 256 51.41 42.34 -1.42
N ILE A 257 50.22 42.79 -1.85
CA ILE A 257 49.94 44.22 -2.10
C ILE A 257 50.11 45.05 -0.82
N LEU A 258 49.62 44.58 0.33
CA LEU A 258 49.77 45.27 1.62
C LEU A 258 51.24 45.38 2.05
N ILE A 259 52.04 44.32 1.86
CA ILE A 259 53.48 44.33 2.15
C ILE A 259 54.21 45.30 1.21
N LEU A 260 53.93 45.25 -0.11
CA LEU A 260 54.50 46.16 -1.10
C LEU A 260 54.17 47.65 -0.81
N LYS A 261 52.95 47.93 -0.32
CA LYS A 261 52.54 49.26 0.14
C LYS A 261 53.29 49.70 1.41
N ARG A 262 53.54 48.78 2.34
CA ARG A 262 54.20 49.06 3.63
C ARG A 262 55.72 49.24 3.51
N VAL A 263 56.35 48.53 2.57
CA VAL A 263 57.80 48.62 2.27
C VAL A 263 58.11 49.74 1.27
N GLY A 264 57.09 50.41 0.72
CA GLY A 264 57.24 51.60 -0.12
C GLY A 264 57.59 51.32 -1.60
N TYR A 265 57.37 50.09 -2.08
CA TYR A 265 57.65 49.71 -3.47
C TYR A 265 56.56 50.13 -4.47
N ILE A 266 55.33 50.39 -4.00
CA ILE A 266 54.23 50.89 -4.85
C ILE A 266 53.97 52.36 -4.51
N CYS A 267 54.63 53.25 -5.25
CA CYS A 267 54.15 54.61 -5.43
C CYS A 267 52.94 54.56 -6.36
N LEU A 268 51.72 54.50 -5.81
CA LEU A 268 50.53 54.80 -6.61
C LEU A 268 50.64 56.29 -6.98
N ARG A 269 51.14 56.57 -8.18
CA ARG A 269 51.28 57.94 -8.69
C ARG A 269 49.87 58.51 -8.88
N ASN A 270 49.37 59.21 -7.87
CA ASN A 270 48.14 60.00 -7.91
C ASN A 270 48.31 61.29 -8.71
N ASP A 271 49.10 61.29 -9.78
CA ASP A 271 49.16 62.41 -10.72
C ASP A 271 48.04 62.22 -11.75
N PHE A 272 46.82 62.55 -11.37
CA PHE A 272 45.81 62.87 -12.36
C PHE A 272 46.23 64.16 -13.08
N PRO A 273 46.27 64.19 -14.43
CA PRO A 273 46.53 65.43 -15.14
C PRO A 273 45.41 66.43 -14.84
N LYS A 274 45.79 67.69 -14.57
CA LYS A 274 44.93 68.82 -14.14
C LYS A 274 43.82 69.24 -15.13
N VAL A 275 43.42 68.40 -16.09
CA VAL A 275 42.44 68.76 -17.14
C VAL A 275 41.04 68.15 -16.90
N LEU A 276 40.84 67.31 -15.89
CA LEU A 276 39.53 66.71 -15.57
C LEU A 276 38.78 67.36 -14.38
N VAL A 277 39.26 68.49 -13.86
CA VAL A 277 38.59 69.24 -12.76
C VAL A 277 37.42 70.12 -13.27
N CYS A 278 36.99 69.97 -14.53
CA CYS A 278 35.95 70.82 -15.12
C CYS A 278 34.63 70.10 -15.46
N MET A 279 34.21 69.11 -14.66
CA MET A 279 32.88 68.49 -14.85
C MET A 279 32.12 68.12 -13.56
N LEU A 280 32.42 68.78 -12.44
CA LEU A 280 31.58 68.73 -11.24
C LEU A 280 31.26 70.14 -10.75
N CYS A 281 30.41 70.85 -11.49
CA CYS A 281 29.55 71.89 -10.91
C CYS A 281 28.33 72.15 -11.80
N SER A 282 27.19 71.56 -11.41
CA SER A 282 25.77 71.85 -11.76
C SER A 282 25.04 70.50 -11.71
N LYS A 283 24.19 70.17 -10.73
CA LYS A 283 23.22 70.96 -9.98
C LYS A 283 23.07 70.43 -8.55
N SER A 284 22.97 71.36 -7.59
CA SER A 284 22.43 71.12 -6.26
C SER A 284 20.90 70.93 -6.30
N TRP A 285 20.34 70.06 -5.46
CA TRP A 285 19.46 70.50 -4.35
C TRP A 285 19.06 69.37 -3.39
N ASN A 286 19.43 69.57 -2.11
CA ASN A 286 18.90 69.11 -0.82
C ASN A 286 17.63 68.23 -0.76
N ARG A 287 17.61 67.25 0.16
CA ARG A 287 16.92 67.34 1.47
C ARG A 287 17.05 66.04 2.31
N MET A 288 17.83 66.14 3.39
CA MET A 288 17.60 65.69 4.77
C MET A 288 16.55 64.57 5.03
N SER A 289 16.97 63.41 5.57
CA SER A 289 16.61 62.97 6.94
C SER A 289 17.12 61.55 7.25
N SER A 290 17.68 61.42 8.46
CA SER A 290 17.67 60.29 9.41
C SER A 290 17.32 58.88 8.91
N GLY A 291 18.20 57.90 9.16
CA GLY A 291 17.85 56.48 9.07
C GLY A 291 18.99 55.57 9.49
N SER A 292 18.81 54.91 10.64
CA SER A 292 19.77 54.09 11.38
C SER A 292 20.43 52.94 10.60
N LEU A 293 21.65 52.65 11.07
CA LEU A 293 22.48 51.48 10.81
C LEU A 293 21.68 50.17 11.00
N ALA A 294 21.57 49.35 9.95
CA ALA A 294 21.17 47.95 10.05
C ALA A 294 22.30 47.06 9.52
N ILE A 295 22.92 46.34 10.46
CA ILE A 295 23.86 45.25 10.23
C ILE A 295 23.03 44.05 9.77
N LEU A 296 23.33 43.51 8.59
CA LEU A 296 22.82 42.22 8.11
C LEU A 296 23.97 41.22 8.08
N THR A 297 24.03 40.39 9.11
CA THR A 297 24.65 39.06 9.09
C THR A 297 23.70 38.08 8.36
N PRO A 298 24.17 37.21 7.46
CA PRO A 298 23.34 36.10 6.99
C PRO A 298 23.38 34.95 8.00
N ASP A 299 22.17 34.56 8.45
CA ASP A 299 21.90 33.45 9.34
C ASP A 299 21.98 32.11 8.59
N PHE A 300 22.66 31.14 9.20
CA PHE A 300 22.95 29.81 8.70
C PHE A 300 21.86 28.86 9.21
N ARG A 301 20.65 28.93 8.65
CA ARG A 301 19.59 27.98 9.02
C ARG A 301 18.50 27.93 7.95
N ASP A 302 18.76 27.22 6.85
CA ASP A 302 17.74 26.70 5.93
C ASP A 302 18.37 25.75 4.89
N LEU A 303 19.04 24.68 5.36
CA LEU A 303 19.49 23.57 4.52
C LEU A 303 19.40 22.25 5.30
N LEU A 304 18.19 21.97 5.79
CA LEU A 304 17.81 20.68 6.34
C LEU A 304 16.32 20.48 6.06
N HIS A 305 16.00 20.32 4.79
CA HIS A 305 14.80 19.64 4.29
C HIS A 305 14.98 19.38 2.79
N LEU A 306 15.64 18.28 2.49
CA LEU A 306 15.43 17.40 1.34
C LEU A 306 16.20 16.11 1.62
#